data_AF-A0A9E4UFL1-F1
#
_entry.id   AF-A0A9E4UFL1-F1
#
_cell.length_a   1.000
_cell.length_b   1.000
_cell.length_c   1.000
_cell.angle_alpha   90.00
_cell.angle_beta   90.00
_cell.angle_gamma   90.00
#
_symmetry.space_group_name_H-M   'P 1'
#
loop_
_entity.id
_entity.type
_entity.pdbx_description
1 polymer ?
#
loop_
_entity_poly.entity_id
_entity_poly.type
_entity_poly.pdbx_seq_one_letter_code
_entity_poly.pdbx_strand_id
1 'polypeptide(L)'
;PPPPGDADCNGTVTATDAALVLQFDAALIDTSPCMGGADVNRDGATNAIDASLILQFVAGLSDHPGGPPLIESGIRGLVTIGPICPVMQEGVPCPDLPFSATIVVEDGAGSEITRVRSGDDGIFEVSLDPGSYVLVPQSPNPGAPPFASQQAVEVVADAYTEVLIQYDSGIR
;
A
#
# COMPACT_ATOMS: atom_id res chain seq x y z
N PRO A 1 -19.60 5.93 -4.09
CA PRO A 1 -19.18 5.56 -5.45
C PRO A 1 -19.36 4.04 -5.61
N PRO A 2 -19.66 3.53 -6.81
CA PRO A 2 -19.65 2.10 -7.06
C PRO A 2 -18.24 1.54 -6.81
N PRO A 3 -18.10 0.29 -6.36
CA PRO A 3 -16.80 -0.36 -6.26
C PRO A 3 -16.16 -0.49 -7.67
N PRO A 4 -14.82 -0.48 -7.78
CA PRO A 4 -14.15 -0.78 -9.05
C PRO A 4 -14.64 -2.12 -9.62
N GLY A 5 -14.92 -2.18 -10.91
CA GLY A 5 -15.45 -3.37 -11.58
C GLY A 5 -16.97 -3.56 -11.48
N ASP A 6 -17.72 -2.67 -10.80
CA ASP A 6 -19.18 -2.60 -10.86
C ASP A 6 -19.59 -1.76 -12.09
N ALA A 7 -19.88 -2.45 -13.19
CA ALA A 7 -20.11 -1.85 -14.49
C ALA A 7 -21.56 -1.38 -14.68
N ASP A 8 -22.51 -1.88 -13.89
CA ASP A 8 -23.93 -1.50 -13.92
C ASP A 8 -24.39 -0.59 -12.76
N CYS A 9 -23.47 -0.25 -11.85
CA CYS A 9 -23.72 0.51 -10.62
C CYS A 9 -24.66 -0.16 -9.62
N ASN A 10 -24.81 -1.49 -9.64
CA ASN A 10 -25.74 -2.17 -8.72
C ASN A 10 -25.19 -2.32 -7.29
N GLY A 11 -23.93 -1.93 -7.05
CA GLY A 11 -23.24 -1.97 -5.77
C GLY A 11 -22.50 -3.28 -5.50
N THR A 12 -22.49 -4.22 -6.44
CA THR A 12 -21.81 -5.51 -6.34
C THR A 12 -20.99 -5.81 -7.58
N VAL A 13 -19.85 -6.48 -7.41
CA VAL A 13 -19.01 -6.93 -8.52
C VAL A 13 -19.29 -8.40 -8.79
N THR A 14 -19.82 -8.69 -9.98
CA THR A 14 -20.31 -10.02 -10.38
C THR A 14 -19.88 -10.35 -11.81
N ALA A 15 -20.17 -11.59 -12.25
CA ALA A 15 -19.96 -11.97 -13.65
C ALA A 15 -20.83 -11.17 -14.64
N THR A 16 -21.90 -10.52 -14.17
CA THR A 16 -22.75 -9.64 -14.99
C THR A 16 -21.97 -8.40 -15.43
N ASP A 17 -21.14 -7.85 -14.54
CA ASP A 17 -20.32 -6.69 -14.83
C ASP A 17 -19.28 -6.99 -15.91
N ALA A 18 -18.60 -8.13 -15.79
CA ALA A 18 -17.70 -8.63 -16.84
C ALA A 18 -18.41 -8.84 -18.17
N ALA A 19 -19.65 -9.36 -18.17
CA ALA A 19 -20.43 -9.53 -19.38
C ALA A 19 -20.82 -8.19 -20.03
N LEU A 20 -21.06 -7.15 -19.23
CA LEU A 20 -21.33 -5.80 -19.75
C LEU A 20 -20.09 -5.18 -20.37
N VAL A 21 -18.92 -5.35 -19.76
CA VAL A 21 -17.64 -4.93 -20.34
C VAL A 21 -17.40 -5.59 -21.70
N LEU A 22 -17.61 -6.91 -21.81
CA LEU A 22 -17.46 -7.63 -23.08
C LEU A 22 -18.49 -7.19 -24.14
N GLN A 23 -19.73 -6.90 -23.73
CA GLN A 23 -20.74 -6.38 -24.65
C GLN A 23 -20.36 -4.99 -25.17
N PHE A 24 -19.77 -4.15 -24.33
CA PHE A 24 -19.29 -2.84 -24.73
C PHE A 24 -18.10 -2.91 -25.69
N ASP A 25 -17.09 -3.72 -25.37
CA ASP A 25 -15.92 -3.95 -26.23
C ASP A 25 -16.31 -4.49 -27.61
N ALA A 26 -17.36 -5.33 -27.66
CA ALA A 26 -17.93 -5.86 -28.89
C ALA A 26 -18.89 -4.89 -29.62
N ALA A 27 -19.09 -3.67 -29.12
CA ALA A 27 -20.06 -2.69 -29.61
C ALA A 27 -21.51 -3.23 -29.71
N LEU A 28 -21.88 -4.14 -28.81
CA LEU A 28 -23.25 -4.63 -28.65
C LEU A 28 -24.09 -3.67 -27.80
N ILE A 29 -23.44 -2.87 -26.96
CA ILE A 29 -24.02 -1.79 -26.17
C ILE A 29 -23.14 -0.54 -26.27
N ASP A 30 -23.76 0.65 -26.26
CA ASP A 30 -23.03 1.91 -26.43
C ASP A 30 -22.50 2.48 -25.11
N THR A 31 -23.27 2.38 -24.01
CA THR A 31 -22.84 2.85 -22.67
C THR A 31 -23.59 2.12 -21.55
N SER A 32 -22.98 2.08 -20.36
CA SER A 32 -23.61 1.70 -19.09
C SER A 32 -23.37 2.82 -18.06
N PRO A 33 -24.23 2.99 -17.04
CA PRO A 33 -24.09 4.05 -16.05
C PRO A 33 -22.73 4.12 -15.33
N CYS A 34 -22.03 2.99 -15.15
CA CYS A 34 -20.73 2.93 -14.47
C CYS A 34 -19.58 2.35 -15.30
N MET A 35 -19.69 2.42 -16.63
CA MET A 35 -18.67 1.84 -17.51
C MET A 35 -17.25 2.40 -17.29
N GLY A 36 -17.14 3.67 -16.88
CA GLY A 36 -15.84 4.27 -16.52
C GLY A 36 -15.20 3.70 -15.26
N GLY A 37 -15.94 2.99 -14.41
CA GLY A 37 -15.41 2.25 -13.26
C GLY A 37 -15.03 0.80 -13.59
N ALA A 38 -15.22 0.38 -14.85
CA ALA A 38 -14.93 -0.98 -15.30
C ALA A 38 -13.54 -1.15 -15.91
N ASP A 39 -12.79 -0.07 -16.17
CA ASP A 39 -11.33 -0.12 -16.37
C ASP A 39 -10.67 -0.40 -15.01
N VAL A 40 -10.49 -1.69 -14.70
CA VAL A 40 -10.06 -2.17 -13.38
C VAL A 40 -8.55 -2.30 -13.29
N ASN A 41 -7.85 -2.43 -14.42
CA ASN A 41 -6.38 -2.39 -14.47
C ASN A 41 -5.81 -0.98 -14.70
N ARG A 42 -6.68 0.02 -14.92
CA ARG A 42 -6.36 1.44 -15.16
C ARG A 42 -5.44 1.66 -16.36
N ASP A 43 -5.56 0.82 -17.39
CA ASP A 43 -4.79 0.97 -18.62
C ASP A 43 -5.39 2.00 -19.59
N GLY A 44 -6.54 2.58 -19.24
CA GLY A 44 -7.26 3.59 -20.00
C GLY A 44 -8.20 3.01 -21.06
N ALA A 45 -8.29 1.68 -21.16
CA ALA A 45 -9.25 0.98 -21.99
C ALA A 45 -10.23 0.20 -21.11
N THR A 46 -11.45 0.00 -21.62
CA THR A 46 -12.45 -0.89 -21.00
C THR A 46 -12.71 -2.01 -22.00
N ASN A 47 -12.06 -3.16 -21.83
CA ASN A 47 -12.05 -4.23 -22.82
C ASN A 47 -12.06 -5.64 -22.18
N ALA A 48 -11.85 -6.67 -23.00
CA ALA A 48 -11.85 -8.07 -22.53
C ALA A 48 -10.83 -8.37 -21.40
N ILE A 49 -9.76 -7.58 -21.26
CA ILE A 49 -8.79 -7.70 -20.15
C ILE A 49 -9.49 -7.38 -18.83
N ASP A 50 -10.16 -6.25 -18.71
CA ASP A 50 -10.92 -5.87 -17.53
C ASP A 50 -11.99 -6.89 -17.15
N ALA A 51 -12.73 -7.37 -18.15
CA ALA A 51 -13.73 -8.41 -17.95
C ALA A 51 -13.11 -9.69 -17.36
N SER A 52 -11.91 -10.06 -17.82
CA SER A 52 -11.20 -11.22 -17.29
C SER A 52 -10.73 -11.02 -15.85
N LEU A 53 -10.36 -9.81 -15.46
CA LEU A 53 -9.91 -9.48 -14.10
C LEU A 53 -11.10 -9.44 -13.12
N ILE A 54 -12.22 -8.87 -13.54
CA ILE A 54 -13.50 -8.94 -12.82
C ILE A 54 -13.89 -10.41 -12.59
N LEU A 55 -13.80 -11.27 -13.62
CA LEU A 55 -14.10 -12.70 -13.47
C LEU A 55 -13.13 -13.43 -12.53
N GLN A 56 -11.84 -13.07 -12.55
CA GLN A 56 -10.86 -13.61 -11.60
C GLN A 56 -11.20 -13.25 -10.16
N PHE A 57 -11.57 -11.99 -9.90
CA PHE A 57 -12.04 -11.53 -8.58
C PHE A 57 -13.29 -12.28 -8.13
N VAL A 58 -14.31 -12.37 -9.00
CA VAL A 58 -15.56 -13.10 -8.71
C VAL A 58 -15.31 -14.58 -8.44
N ALA A 59 -14.30 -15.17 -9.09
CA ALA A 59 -13.88 -16.55 -8.87
C ALA A 59 -13.02 -16.76 -7.61
N GLY A 60 -12.66 -15.71 -6.87
CA GLY A 60 -11.78 -15.77 -5.72
C GLY A 60 -10.31 -16.07 -6.07
N LEU A 61 -9.91 -15.78 -7.31
CA LEU A 61 -8.52 -15.92 -7.78
C LEU A 61 -7.70 -14.66 -7.53
N SER A 62 -8.35 -13.55 -7.18
CA SER A 62 -7.75 -12.29 -6.78
C SER A 62 -8.57 -11.66 -5.65
N ASP A 63 -7.89 -10.95 -4.75
CA ASP A 63 -8.52 -10.18 -3.67
C ASP A 63 -9.02 -8.80 -4.16
N HIS A 64 -8.74 -8.41 -5.42
CA HIS A 64 -9.19 -7.15 -6.02
C HIS A 64 -9.62 -7.29 -7.50
N PRO A 65 -10.64 -6.52 -7.98
CA PRO A 65 -11.14 -6.57 -9.37
C PRO A 65 -10.11 -6.25 -10.45
N GLY A 66 -9.06 -5.49 -10.15
CA GLY A 66 -7.95 -5.19 -11.07
C GLY A 66 -6.94 -6.33 -11.29
N GLY A 67 -7.20 -7.50 -10.68
CA GLY A 67 -6.24 -8.60 -10.63
C GLY A 67 -5.06 -8.31 -9.70
N PRO A 68 -4.03 -9.18 -9.71
CA PRO A 68 -2.78 -8.87 -9.02
C PRO A 68 -2.20 -7.57 -9.61
N PRO A 69 -1.81 -6.58 -8.78
CA PRO A 69 -1.30 -5.30 -9.27
C PRO A 69 -0.14 -5.53 -10.24
N LEU A 70 -0.27 -5.05 -11.48
CA LEU A 70 0.76 -5.20 -12.52
C LEU A 70 1.97 -4.29 -12.25
N ILE A 71 1.81 -3.30 -11.38
CA ILE A 71 2.86 -2.46 -10.80
C ILE A 71 2.46 -2.24 -9.34
N GLU A 72 3.19 -2.82 -8.39
CA GLU A 72 2.92 -2.61 -6.97
C GLU A 72 3.28 -1.16 -6.62
N SER A 73 2.29 -0.36 -6.22
CA SER A 73 2.54 0.88 -5.48
C SER A 73 2.65 0.56 -4.00
N GLY A 74 3.41 1.37 -3.27
CA GLY A 74 3.58 1.13 -1.84
C GLY A 74 4.65 1.95 -1.19
N ILE A 75 5.12 1.45 -0.06
CA ILE A 75 6.20 2.06 0.72
C ILE A 75 7.28 1.01 0.91
N ARG A 76 8.52 1.40 0.60
CA ARG A 76 9.71 0.63 0.95
C ARG A 76 10.52 1.45 1.93
N GLY A 77 10.88 0.88 3.07
CA GLY A 77 11.54 1.65 4.11
C GLY A 77 12.73 0.95 4.71
N LEU A 78 13.67 1.76 5.18
CA LEU A 78 14.77 1.34 6.03
C LEU A 78 14.55 1.88 7.43
N VAL A 79 14.66 1.00 8.43
CA VAL A 79 14.55 1.34 9.84
C VAL A 79 15.92 1.22 10.47
N THR A 80 16.38 2.30 11.09
CA THR A 80 17.67 2.34 11.79
C THR A 80 17.48 2.72 13.25
N ILE A 81 18.46 2.38 14.09
CA ILE A 81 18.53 2.78 15.50
C ILE A 81 19.91 3.37 15.80
N GLY A 82 19.90 4.49 16.50
CA GLY A 82 21.11 5.17 16.93
C GLY A 82 20.86 6.20 18.03
N PRO A 83 21.90 6.62 18.77
CA PRO A 83 23.24 6.02 18.82
C PRO A 83 23.24 4.72 19.66
N ILE A 84 24.03 3.70 19.30
CA ILE A 84 24.15 2.45 20.08
C ILE A 84 25.51 2.32 20.80
N CYS A 85 26.35 3.34 20.72
CA CYS A 85 27.70 3.29 21.26
C CYS A 85 27.69 3.41 22.79
N PRO A 86 28.31 2.48 23.53
CA PRO A 86 28.34 2.52 25.00
C PRO A 86 29.06 3.75 25.59
N VAL A 87 29.96 4.36 24.82
CA VAL A 87 30.66 5.61 25.17
C VAL A 87 30.78 6.44 23.89
N MET A 88 30.19 7.64 23.87
CA MET A 88 30.44 8.62 22.83
C MET A 88 31.87 9.15 23.00
N GLN A 89 32.80 8.71 22.15
CA GLN A 89 34.15 9.26 22.07
C GLN A 89 34.16 10.35 20.99
N GLU A 90 34.65 11.56 21.33
CA GLU A 90 34.85 12.61 20.32
C GLU A 90 35.72 12.09 19.18
N GLY A 91 35.20 12.17 17.95
CA GLY A 91 35.90 11.74 16.73
C GLY A 91 35.73 10.26 16.35
N VAL A 92 35.02 9.44 17.14
CA VAL A 92 34.69 8.06 16.76
C VAL A 92 33.30 8.05 16.10
N PRO A 93 33.18 7.68 14.81
CA PRO A 93 31.88 7.58 14.16
C PRO A 93 31.04 6.48 14.82
N CYS A 94 29.84 6.83 15.26
CA CYS A 94 28.84 5.90 15.76
C CYS A 94 27.75 5.76 14.68
N PRO A 95 27.92 4.83 13.72
CA PRO A 95 26.92 4.63 12.67
C PRO A 95 25.66 4.01 13.28
N ASP A 96 24.50 4.46 12.79
CA ASP A 96 23.22 3.80 13.09
C ASP A 96 23.27 2.36 12.58
N LEU A 97 22.59 1.46 13.31
CA LEU A 97 22.40 0.08 12.86
C LEU A 97 20.99 -0.14 12.33
N PRO A 98 20.79 -1.11 11.44
CA PRO A 98 19.45 -1.57 11.10
C PRO A 98 18.68 -2.04 12.33
N PHE A 99 17.37 -1.80 12.36
CA PHE A 99 16.52 -2.09 13.50
C PHE A 99 15.22 -2.77 13.09
N SER A 100 14.92 -3.90 13.72
CA SER A 100 13.66 -4.62 13.51
C SER A 100 12.58 -4.06 14.42
N ALA A 101 11.59 -3.37 13.84
CA ALA A 101 10.50 -2.72 14.54
C ALA A 101 9.16 -2.97 13.84
N THR A 102 8.07 -2.81 14.58
CA THR A 102 6.72 -2.83 14.01
C THR A 102 6.32 -1.41 13.64
N ILE A 103 5.81 -1.24 12.42
CA ILE A 103 5.32 0.03 11.87
C ILE A 103 3.84 -0.16 11.57
N VAL A 104 3.01 0.67 12.18
CA VAL A 104 1.58 0.74 11.87
C VAL A 104 1.40 1.78 10.75
N VAL A 105 0.62 1.43 9.74
CA VAL A 105 0.27 2.33 8.64
C VAL A 105 -1.17 2.78 8.86
N GLU A 106 -1.35 4.08 9.03
CA GLU A 106 -2.65 4.71 9.20
C GLU A 106 -3.03 5.53 7.97
N ASP A 107 -4.33 5.69 7.72
CA ASP A 107 -4.84 6.66 6.75
C ASP A 107 -4.80 8.09 7.30
N GLY A 108 -5.14 9.07 6.45
CA GLY A 108 -5.24 10.47 6.87
C GLY A 108 -6.30 10.76 7.95
N ALA A 109 -7.16 9.80 8.29
CA ALA A 109 -8.14 9.90 9.37
C ALA A 109 -7.66 9.24 10.68
N GLY A 110 -6.48 8.61 10.69
CA GLY A 110 -5.90 7.92 11.84
C GLY A 110 -6.43 6.48 12.03
N SER A 111 -7.05 5.89 11.00
CA SER A 111 -7.45 4.49 11.03
C SER A 111 -6.28 3.60 10.60
N GLU A 112 -5.98 2.56 11.39
CA GLU A 112 -5.01 1.53 11.01
C GLU A 112 -5.49 0.81 9.74
N ILE A 113 -4.71 0.92 8.67
CA ILE A 113 -4.91 0.20 7.41
C ILE A 113 -4.20 -1.16 7.48
N THR A 114 -2.96 -1.16 7.98
CA THR A 114 -2.17 -2.37 8.10
C THR A 114 -1.00 -2.17 9.08
N ARG A 115 -0.29 -3.25 9.38
CA ARG A 115 0.95 -3.25 10.16
C ARG A 115 2.00 -4.10 9.47
N VAL A 116 3.23 -3.60 9.48
CA VAL A 116 4.40 -4.27 8.91
C VAL A 116 5.50 -4.35 9.95
N ARG A 117 6.34 -5.39 9.88
CA ARG A 117 7.54 -5.50 10.72
C ARG A 117 8.76 -5.47 9.83
N SER A 118 9.72 -4.60 10.13
CA SER A 118 11.00 -4.57 9.42
C SER A 118 11.84 -5.81 9.76
N GLY A 119 12.63 -6.25 8.78
CA GLY A 119 13.56 -7.36 8.93
C GLY A 119 14.72 -7.03 9.89
N ASP A 120 15.57 -8.03 10.13
CA ASP A 120 16.81 -7.85 10.90
C ASP A 120 17.83 -6.95 10.17
N ASP A 121 17.65 -6.78 8.86
CA ASP A 121 18.34 -5.81 8.00
C ASP A 121 17.68 -4.42 8.01
N GLY A 122 16.65 -4.21 8.84
CA GLY A 122 15.91 -2.96 8.96
C GLY A 122 14.99 -2.66 7.77
N ILE A 123 14.93 -3.52 6.75
CA ILE A 123 14.15 -3.24 5.55
C ILE A 123 12.71 -3.71 5.76
N PHE A 124 11.75 -2.93 5.26
CA PHE A 124 10.36 -3.35 5.13
C PHE A 124 9.78 -2.89 3.79
N GLU A 125 8.74 -3.58 3.37
CA GLU A 125 7.95 -3.24 2.21
C GLU A 125 6.47 -3.46 2.52
N VAL A 126 5.62 -2.54 2.06
CA VAL A 126 4.17 -2.65 2.17
C VAL A 126 3.53 -2.13 0.88
N SER A 127 2.76 -2.99 0.23
CA SER A 127 1.98 -2.62 -0.96
C SER A 127 0.73 -1.85 -0.51
N LEU A 128 0.54 -0.65 -1.05
CA LEU A 128 -0.55 0.26 -0.71
C LEU A 128 -1.07 0.93 -1.98
N ASP A 129 -2.37 1.18 -2.01
CA ASP A 129 -2.96 2.01 -3.06
C ASP A 129 -2.38 3.44 -3.03
N PRO A 130 -2.45 4.17 -4.13
CA PRO A 130 -2.03 5.57 -4.17
C PRO A 130 -2.86 6.42 -3.21
N GLY A 131 -2.21 7.22 -2.37
CA GLY A 131 -2.87 7.97 -1.32
C GLY A 131 -1.93 8.58 -0.29
N SER A 132 -2.50 9.23 0.72
CA SER A 132 -1.75 9.81 1.84
C SER A 132 -1.89 8.94 3.08
N TYR A 133 -0.76 8.58 3.68
CA TYR A 133 -0.68 7.70 4.84
C TYR A 133 0.20 8.31 5.93
N VAL A 134 0.03 7.80 7.14
CA VAL A 134 0.90 8.10 8.28
C VAL A 134 1.55 6.81 8.75
N LEU A 135 2.87 6.79 8.77
CA LEU A 135 3.65 5.74 9.38
C LEU A 135 3.80 6.04 10.87
N VAL A 136 3.37 5.09 11.70
CA VAL A 136 3.43 5.16 13.16
C VAL A 136 4.35 4.05 13.67
N PRO A 137 5.66 4.34 13.83
CA PRO A 137 6.60 3.38 14.37
C PRO A 137 6.25 3.04 15.82
N GLN A 138 6.16 1.75 16.14
CA GLN A 138 5.83 1.28 17.48
C GLN A 138 7.10 1.12 18.31
N SER A 139 7.03 1.54 19.57
CA SER A 139 8.09 1.24 20.54
C SER A 139 7.93 -0.19 21.07
N PRO A 140 9.01 -1.01 21.11
CA PRO A 140 8.96 -2.34 21.72
C PRO A 140 8.60 -2.30 23.20
N ASN A 141 9.00 -1.22 23.89
CA ASN A 141 8.74 -0.98 25.31
C ASN A 141 7.83 0.25 25.47
N PRO A 142 6.58 0.10 25.93
CA PRO A 142 5.69 1.25 26.14
C PRO A 142 6.30 2.27 27.12
N GLY A 143 6.47 3.51 26.67
CA GLY A 143 7.00 4.61 27.49
C GLY A 143 8.50 4.56 27.77
N ALA A 144 9.24 3.64 27.13
CA ALA A 144 10.70 3.53 27.24
C ALA A 144 11.33 3.45 25.84
N PRO A 145 12.58 3.90 25.68
CA PRO A 145 13.25 3.82 24.39
C PRO A 145 13.35 2.36 23.90
N PRO A 146 13.51 2.16 22.57
CA PRO A 146 13.70 3.19 21.55
C PRO A 146 12.40 3.84 21.04
N PHE A 147 12.48 5.09 20.56
CA PHE A 147 11.35 5.85 20.01
C PHE A 147 11.65 6.39 18.61
N ALA A 148 10.64 6.45 17.76
CA ALA A 148 10.71 7.18 16.48
C ALA A 148 9.45 8.03 16.30
N SER A 149 9.60 9.16 15.62
CA SER A 149 8.49 10.06 15.30
C SER A 149 7.63 9.49 14.16
N GLN A 150 6.33 9.78 14.20
CA GLN A 150 5.42 9.46 13.10
C GLN A 150 5.81 10.26 11.84
N GLN A 151 5.62 9.67 10.67
CA GLN A 151 5.97 10.28 9.39
C GLN A 151 4.79 10.21 8.41
N ALA A 152 4.40 11.35 7.85
CA ALA A 152 3.46 11.38 6.75
C ALA A 152 4.17 10.99 5.44
N VAL A 153 3.51 10.19 4.62
CA VAL A 153 4.04 9.68 3.36
C VAL A 153 2.94 9.68 2.29
N GLU A 154 3.32 10.05 1.08
CA GLU A 154 2.46 9.99 -0.08
C GLU A 154 2.88 8.82 -0.96
N VAL A 155 1.93 7.94 -1.28
CA VAL A 155 2.12 6.83 -2.21
C VAL A 155 1.56 7.27 -3.55
N VAL A 156 2.41 7.26 -4.57
CA VAL A 156 2.03 7.58 -5.94
C VAL A 156 1.69 6.29 -6.69
N ALA A 157 0.80 6.39 -7.67
CA ALA A 157 0.51 5.27 -8.58
C ALA A 157 1.79 4.73 -9.20
N ASP A 158 1.86 3.41 -9.27
CA ASP A 158 2.90 2.66 -9.98
C ASP A 158 4.33 2.88 -9.44
N ALA A 159 4.47 3.27 -8.17
CA ALA A 159 5.76 3.50 -7.54
C ALA A 159 5.79 3.12 -6.05
N TYR A 160 6.98 2.74 -5.59
CA TYR A 160 7.28 2.66 -4.16
C TYR A 160 7.88 3.97 -3.68
N THR A 161 7.29 4.52 -2.61
CA THR A 161 7.86 5.65 -1.90
C THR A 161 8.91 5.15 -0.91
N GLU A 162 10.14 5.64 -1.02
CA GLU A 162 11.22 5.29 -0.12
C GLU A 162 11.19 6.14 1.16
N VAL A 163 11.31 5.50 2.32
CA VAL A 163 11.32 6.19 3.62
C VAL A 163 12.46 5.70 4.52
N LEU A 164 12.94 6.57 5.40
CA LEU A 164 13.93 6.25 6.44
C LEU A 164 13.32 6.55 7.80
N ILE A 165 13.18 5.52 8.64
CA ILE A 165 12.66 5.64 10.01
C ILE A 165 13.84 5.50 10.97
N GLN A 166 14.17 6.60 11.66
CA GLN A 166 15.26 6.62 12.64
C GLN A 166 14.69 6.50 14.06
N TYR A 167 15.05 5.43 14.74
CA TYR A 167 14.78 5.23 16.17
C TYR A 167 15.90 5.82 17.03
N ASP A 168 15.53 6.66 17.97
CA ASP A 168 16.38 7.14 19.05
C ASP A 168 16.47 6.06 20.13
N SER A 169 17.69 5.57 20.39
CA SER A 169 17.96 4.55 21.43
C SER A 169 17.83 5.09 22.87
N GLY A 170 17.80 6.41 23.05
CA GLY A 170 17.85 7.06 24.36
C GLY A 170 19.23 7.03 25.03
N ILE A 171 20.26 6.51 24.37
CA ILE A 171 21.65 6.52 24.83
C ILE A 171 22.27 7.89 24.55
N ARG A 172 23.02 8.42 25.51
CA ARG A 172 23.65 9.74 25.47
C ARG A 172 24.98 9.73 26.21
#